data_AF-A0A9X3EUM8-F1
#
_entry.id   AF-A0A9X3EUM8-F1
#
_cell.length_a   1.000
_cell.length_b   1.000
_cell.length_c   1.000
_cell.angle_alpha   90.00
_cell.angle_beta   90.00
_cell.angle_gamma   90.00
#
_symmetry.space_group_name_H-M   'P 1'
#
loop_
_entity.id
_entity.type
_entity.pdbx_description
1 polymer ?
#
loop_
_entity_poly.entity_id
_entity_poly.type
_entity_poly.pdbx_seq_one_letter_code
_entity_poly.pdbx_strand_id
1 'polypeptide(L)'
;MSPRTSPYFGERLAGCDVCQEVCPYNAGLGRNARIPAVAWLPPAPRPAPSVTAMAALGGAQYRGFVRHTALRRIPHRLMRRNALLALGNRTGAPDPDERHAFAAGLLEPDSRVHDAALWAATRRGLDEQALAPELAEIRRQREEAAAAALAAAEAREQDDD
;
A
#
# COMPACT_ATOMS: atom_id res chain seq x y z
N MET A 1 -9.55 -1.80 -9.02
CA MET A 1 -9.64 -0.34 -8.86
C MET A 1 -8.89 0.31 -9.99
N SER A 2 -9.55 1.19 -10.74
CA SER A 2 -8.97 1.98 -11.83
C SER A 2 -9.03 3.46 -11.46
N PRO A 3 -8.22 4.34 -12.09
CA PRO A 3 -8.28 5.78 -11.85
C PRO A 3 -9.69 6.38 -11.97
N ARG A 4 -10.51 5.88 -12.90
CA ARG A 4 -11.91 6.30 -13.10
C ARG A 4 -12.80 5.98 -11.89
N THR A 5 -12.55 4.87 -11.21
CA THR A 5 -13.40 4.38 -10.11
C THR A 5 -12.81 4.71 -8.73
N SER A 6 -11.53 5.02 -8.65
CA SER A 6 -10.81 5.33 -7.41
C SER A 6 -11.50 6.38 -6.53
N PRO A 7 -12.01 7.52 -7.05
CA PRO A 7 -12.63 8.53 -6.21
C PRO A 7 -13.78 8.03 -5.32
N TYR A 8 -14.48 6.97 -5.73
CA TYR A 8 -15.62 6.43 -4.99
C TYR A 8 -15.22 5.50 -3.84
N PHE A 9 -13.96 5.06 -3.78
CA PHE A 9 -13.50 4.13 -2.74
C PHE A 9 -12.96 4.82 -1.49
N GLY A 10 -12.66 6.13 -1.54
CA GLY A 10 -12.02 6.84 -0.44
C GLY A 10 -10.67 6.20 -0.09
N GLU A 11 -10.44 5.92 1.19
CA GLU A 11 -9.21 5.27 1.66
C GLU A 11 -9.28 3.73 1.75
N ARG A 12 -10.30 3.10 1.16
CA ARG A 12 -10.47 1.64 1.22
C ARG A 12 -9.42 0.92 0.37
N LEU A 13 -8.67 0.02 1.00
CA LEU A 13 -7.60 -0.74 0.32
C LEU A 13 -8.06 -2.11 -0.20
N ALA A 14 -9.05 -2.71 0.47
CA ALA A 14 -9.57 -4.03 0.15
C ALA A 14 -11.02 -4.15 0.61
N GLY A 15 -11.87 -4.75 -0.22
CA GLY A 15 -13.29 -4.93 0.08
C GLY A 15 -14.10 -3.62 0.06
N CYS A 16 -15.40 -3.77 0.27
CA CYS A 16 -16.35 -2.68 0.45
C CYS A 16 -17.55 -3.23 1.23
N ASP A 17 -17.83 -2.64 2.39
CA ASP A 17 -18.96 -3.05 3.24
C ASP A 17 -20.12 -2.06 3.20
N VAL A 18 -20.08 -1.05 2.31
CA VAL A 18 -21.13 -0.02 2.22
C VAL A 18 -22.52 -0.63 2.04
N CYS A 19 -22.66 -1.69 1.22
CA CYS A 19 -23.95 -2.36 1.04
C CYS A 19 -24.44 -3.08 2.31
N GLN A 20 -23.52 -3.55 3.16
CA GLN A 20 -23.85 -4.16 4.44
C GLN A 20 -24.15 -3.11 5.51
N GLU A 21 -23.42 -2.00 5.51
CA GLU A 21 -23.57 -0.86 6.43
C GLU A 21 -24.93 -0.17 6.27
N VAL A 22 -25.39 0.03 5.03
CA VAL A 22 -26.69 0.67 4.74
C VAL A 22 -27.87 -0.29 4.83
N CYS A 23 -27.64 -1.59 5.04
CA CYS A 23 -28.70 -2.59 5.04
C CYS A 23 -29.58 -2.46 6.30
N PRO A 24 -30.91 -2.21 6.17
CA PRO A 24 -31.80 -2.07 7.33
C PRO A 24 -31.82 -3.31 8.23
N TYR A 25 -31.65 -4.50 7.65
CA TYR A 25 -31.59 -5.75 8.40
C TYR A 25 -30.33 -5.85 9.28
N ASN A 26 -29.19 -5.33 8.80
CA ASN A 26 -27.93 -5.31 9.55
C ASN A 26 -27.88 -4.19 10.59
N ALA A 27 -28.62 -3.10 10.40
CA ALA A 27 -28.67 -1.97 11.34
C ALA A 27 -29.39 -2.29 12.66
N GLY A 28 -30.17 -3.39 12.71
CA GLY A 28 -30.90 -3.78 13.91
C GLY A 28 -29.97 -4.17 15.08
N LEU A 29 -30.35 -3.75 16.29
CA LEU A 29 -29.63 -4.02 17.56
C LEU A 29 -29.36 -5.50 17.84
N GLY A 30 -30.08 -6.42 17.19
CA GLY A 30 -29.91 -7.86 17.31
C GLY A 30 -28.85 -8.48 16.39
N ARG A 31 -28.22 -7.75 15.46
CA ARG A 31 -27.26 -8.32 14.49
C ARG A 31 -26.15 -9.11 15.18
N ASN A 32 -25.45 -8.47 16.12
CA ASN A 32 -24.32 -9.10 16.80
C ASN A 32 -24.77 -10.23 17.74
N ALA A 33 -25.98 -10.12 18.32
CA ALA A 33 -26.57 -11.17 19.16
C ALA A 33 -26.96 -12.43 18.37
N ARG A 34 -27.21 -12.32 17.05
CA ARG A 34 -27.52 -13.45 16.15
C ARG A 34 -26.27 -14.16 15.63
N ILE A 35 -25.08 -13.56 15.77
CA ILE A 35 -23.82 -14.13 15.27
C ILE A 35 -23.12 -14.87 16.42
N PRO A 36 -22.96 -16.20 16.33
CA PRO A 36 -22.27 -16.98 17.36
C PRO A 36 -20.85 -16.46 17.59
N ALA A 37 -20.36 -16.50 18.83
CA ALA A 37 -19.00 -16.06 19.17
C ALA A 37 -17.92 -16.75 18.30
N VAL A 38 -18.12 -18.03 17.97
CA VAL A 38 -17.25 -18.83 17.10
C VAL A 38 -17.16 -18.33 15.66
N ALA A 39 -18.13 -17.55 15.18
CA ALA A 39 -18.11 -16.98 13.84
C ALA A 39 -17.21 -15.73 13.75
N TRP A 40 -16.81 -15.15 14.88
CA TRP A 40 -15.88 -14.03 14.92
C TRP A 40 -14.44 -14.53 14.92
N LEU A 41 -13.64 -13.99 14.00
CA LEU A 41 -12.20 -14.17 14.07
C LEU A 41 -11.66 -13.34 15.24
N PRO A 42 -10.64 -13.84 15.96
CA PRO A 42 -9.93 -13.01 16.91
C PRO A 42 -9.37 -11.77 16.19
N PRO A 43 -9.17 -10.64 16.91
CA PRO A 43 -8.55 -9.46 16.36
C PRO A 43 -7.28 -9.84 15.59
N ALA A 44 -7.02 -9.15 14.48
CA ALA A 44 -5.84 -9.40 13.68
C ALA A 44 -4.61 -9.43 14.61
N PRO A 45 -3.69 -10.39 14.45
CA PRO A 45 -2.56 -10.56 15.37
C PRO A 45 -1.61 -9.36 15.40
N ARG A 46 -1.80 -8.40 14.49
CA ARG A 46 -1.00 -7.18 14.33
C ARG A 46 -1.90 -6.01 13.97
N PRO A 47 -1.55 -4.79 14.43
CA PRO A 47 -2.22 -3.57 13.99
C PRO A 47 -2.09 -3.41 12.47
N ALA A 48 -3.14 -2.90 11.84
CA ALA A 48 -3.10 -2.59 10.41
C ALA A 48 -2.16 -1.38 10.18
N PRO A 49 -1.25 -1.45 9.19
CA PRO A 49 -0.47 -0.29 8.77
C PRO A 49 -1.39 0.85 8.33
N SER A 50 -0.92 2.09 8.48
CA SER A 50 -1.57 3.24 7.84
C SER A 50 -1.58 3.06 6.32
N VAL A 51 -2.46 3.78 5.61
CA VAL A 51 -2.50 3.74 4.14
C VAL A 51 -1.15 4.13 3.55
N THR A 52 -0.50 5.17 4.10
CA THR A 52 0.82 5.62 3.69
C THR A 52 1.87 4.53 3.87
N ALA A 53 1.89 3.88 5.05
CA ALA A 53 2.79 2.76 5.31
C ALA A 53 2.51 1.57 4.37
N MET A 54 1.24 1.30 4.02
CA MET A 54 0.88 0.26 3.05
C MET A 54 1.38 0.55 1.63
N ALA A 55 1.42 1.81 1.22
CA ALA A 55 1.97 2.22 -0.07
C ALA A 55 3.50 2.02 -0.15
N ALA A 56 4.20 2.19 0.97
CA ALA A 56 5.66 2.08 1.08
C ALA A 56 6.16 0.66 1.49
N LEU A 57 5.28 -0.20 2.02
CA LEU A 57 5.63 -1.52 2.55
C LEU A 57 6.39 -2.36 1.51
N GLY A 58 7.52 -2.95 1.91
CA GLY A 58 8.27 -3.89 1.09
C GLY A 58 7.64 -5.29 1.00
N GLY A 59 8.04 -6.10 0.01
CA GLY A 59 7.43 -7.41 -0.22
C GLY A 59 7.55 -8.39 0.96
N ALA A 60 8.70 -8.40 1.65
CA ALA A 60 8.90 -9.24 2.83
C ALA A 60 8.00 -8.82 4.01
N GLN A 61 7.93 -7.51 4.28
CA GLN A 61 7.09 -6.95 5.32
C GLN A 61 5.60 -7.18 5.02
N TYR A 62 5.18 -7.02 3.75
CA TYR A 62 3.81 -7.31 3.31
C TYR A 62 3.44 -8.78 3.53
N ARG A 63 4.30 -9.73 3.11
CA ARG A 63 4.11 -11.17 3.36
C ARG A 63 3.99 -11.46 4.85
N GLY A 64 4.83 -10.80 5.65
CA GLY A 64 4.73 -10.80 7.09
C GLY A 64 3.31 -10.42 7.51
N PHE A 65 2.88 -9.19 7.21
CA PHE A 65 1.59 -8.60 7.61
C PHE A 65 0.37 -9.45 7.21
N VAL A 66 0.28 -9.89 5.95
CA VAL A 66 -0.90 -10.63 5.45
C VAL A 66 -0.95 -12.09 5.86
N ARG A 67 0.07 -12.60 6.55
CA ARG A 67 0.06 -13.95 7.09
C ARG A 67 -1.15 -14.13 8.01
N HIS A 68 -1.88 -15.23 7.80
CA HIS A 68 -3.12 -15.58 8.53
C HIS A 68 -4.28 -14.60 8.33
N THR A 69 -4.28 -13.81 7.25
CA THR A 69 -5.40 -12.95 6.90
C THR A 69 -5.91 -13.25 5.49
N ALA A 70 -7.17 -12.89 5.23
CA ALA A 70 -7.75 -13.02 3.90
C ALA A 70 -7.03 -12.14 2.85
N LEU A 71 -6.31 -11.10 3.29
CA LEU A 71 -5.55 -10.18 2.45
C LEU A 71 -4.41 -10.87 1.70
N ARG A 72 -3.96 -12.06 2.12
CA ARG A 72 -2.95 -12.85 1.39
C ARG A 72 -3.35 -13.14 -0.07
N ARG A 73 -4.65 -13.11 -0.39
CA ARG A 73 -5.18 -13.26 -1.76
C ARG A 73 -4.90 -12.06 -2.66
N ILE A 74 -4.54 -10.91 -2.08
CA ILE A 74 -4.20 -9.70 -2.81
C ILE A 74 -2.67 -9.68 -2.99
N PRO A 75 -2.14 -9.74 -4.22
CA PRO A 75 -0.71 -9.58 -4.47
C PRO A 75 -0.22 -8.21 -3.97
N HIS A 76 1.00 -8.19 -3.43
CA HIS A 76 1.64 -6.98 -2.88
C HIS A 76 1.53 -5.76 -3.80
N ARG A 77 1.89 -5.91 -5.08
CA ARG A 77 1.76 -4.87 -6.11
C ARG A 77 0.36 -4.28 -6.24
N LEU A 78 -0.69 -5.11 -6.14
CA LEU A 78 -2.08 -4.64 -6.23
C LEU A 78 -2.53 -3.95 -4.94
N MET A 79 -2.01 -4.38 -3.79
CA MET A 79 -2.22 -3.67 -2.53
C MET A 79 -1.56 -2.29 -2.57
N ARG A 80 -0.29 -2.19 -3.00
CA ARG A 80 0.41 -0.91 -3.17
C ARG A 80 -0.31 0.01 -4.15
N ARG A 81 -0.78 -0.52 -5.29
CA ARG A 81 -1.64 0.23 -6.21
C ARG A 81 -2.86 0.81 -5.50
N ASN A 82 -3.61 0.00 -4.75
CA ASN A 82 -4.80 0.47 -4.05
C ASN A 82 -4.45 1.53 -2.98
N ALA A 83 -3.33 1.37 -2.27
CA ALA A 83 -2.86 2.34 -1.30
C ALA A 83 -2.52 3.69 -1.94
N LEU A 84 -1.80 3.71 -3.06
CA LEU A 84 -1.50 4.94 -3.80
C LEU A 84 -2.78 5.64 -4.27
N LEU A 85 -3.73 4.88 -4.82
CA LEU A 85 -5.04 5.39 -5.22
C LEU A 85 -5.83 5.97 -4.03
N ALA A 86 -5.75 5.33 -2.86
CA ALA A 86 -6.35 5.84 -1.63
C ALA A 86 -5.70 7.15 -1.15
N LEU A 87 -4.36 7.25 -1.20
CA LEU A 87 -3.66 8.49 -0.88
C LEU A 87 -4.06 9.63 -1.83
N GLY A 88 -4.26 9.35 -3.11
CA GLY A 88 -4.78 10.32 -4.08
C GLY A 88 -6.18 10.85 -3.76
N ASN A 89 -6.96 10.13 -2.95
CA ASN A 89 -8.30 10.55 -2.53
C ASN A 89 -8.30 11.45 -1.28
N ARG A 90 -7.17 11.58 -0.58
CA ARG A 90 -7.08 12.44 0.61
C ARG A 90 -7.22 13.91 0.23
N THR A 91 -7.55 14.72 1.23
CA THR A 91 -7.56 16.19 1.17
C THR A 91 -6.33 16.78 1.87
N GLY A 92 -6.07 18.08 1.69
CA GLY A 92 -4.91 18.75 2.31
C GLY A 92 -3.58 18.51 1.57
N ALA A 93 -2.52 19.18 2.03
CA ALA A 93 -1.19 19.05 1.46
C ALA A 93 -0.60 17.66 1.74
N PRO A 94 0.09 17.03 0.76
CA PRO A 94 0.77 15.77 0.99
C PRO A 94 1.90 15.88 2.02
N ASP A 95 1.90 14.98 3.00
CA ASP A 95 3.00 14.88 3.96
C ASP A 95 4.25 14.26 3.31
N PRO A 96 5.43 14.31 3.98
CA PRO A 96 6.66 13.76 3.42
C PRO A 96 6.59 12.26 3.08
N ASP A 97 5.87 11.46 3.87
CA ASP A 97 5.74 10.02 3.65
C ASP A 97 4.85 9.72 2.44
N GLU A 98 3.80 10.52 2.23
CA GLU A 98 2.96 10.46 1.03
C GLU A 98 3.76 10.82 -0.22
N ARG A 99 4.56 11.90 -0.17
CA ARG A 99 5.44 12.29 -1.28
C ARG A 99 6.46 11.21 -1.61
N HIS A 100 7.08 10.62 -0.58
CA HIS A 100 7.97 9.48 -0.75
C HIS A 100 7.25 8.28 -1.40
N ALA A 101 6.04 7.94 -0.95
CA ALA A 101 5.26 6.85 -1.52
C ALA A 101 4.92 7.08 -3.01
N PHE A 102 4.58 8.30 -3.40
CA PHE A 102 4.34 8.65 -4.80
C PHE A 102 5.61 8.52 -5.64
N ALA A 103 6.73 9.10 -5.20
CA ALA A 103 8.01 9.00 -5.89
C ALA A 103 8.47 7.53 -6.03
N ALA A 104 8.35 6.74 -4.97
CA ALA A 104 8.67 5.32 -4.99
C ALA A 104 7.81 4.55 -6.01
N GLY A 105 6.51 4.88 -6.08
CA GLY A 105 5.58 4.30 -7.04
C GLY A 105 5.89 4.69 -8.49
N LEU A 106 6.33 5.93 -8.76
CA LEU A 106 6.76 6.36 -10.08
C LEU A 106 7.99 5.60 -10.60
N LEU A 107 8.83 5.11 -9.68
CA LEU A 107 10.00 4.29 -9.98
C LEU A 107 9.71 2.78 -9.99
N GLU A 108 8.45 2.35 -9.93
CA GLU A 108 8.08 0.93 -9.99
C GLU A 108 8.00 0.40 -11.43
N PRO A 109 8.59 -0.78 -11.72
CA PRO A 109 8.47 -1.41 -13.04
C PRO A 109 7.05 -1.88 -13.38
N ASP A 110 6.21 -2.21 -12.39
CA ASP A 110 4.82 -2.58 -12.67
C ASP A 110 4.02 -1.34 -13.04
N SER A 111 3.62 -1.25 -14.31
CA SER A 111 2.89 -0.11 -14.86
C SER A 111 1.64 0.26 -14.05
N ARG A 112 0.95 -0.71 -13.42
CA ARG A 112 -0.25 -0.40 -12.63
C ARG A 112 0.09 0.36 -11.36
N VAL A 113 1.26 0.11 -10.76
CA VAL A 113 1.72 0.84 -9.57
C VAL A 113 2.22 2.22 -9.99
N HIS A 114 2.98 2.29 -11.08
CA HIS A 114 3.41 3.54 -11.69
C HIS A 114 2.22 4.46 -12.03
N ASP A 115 1.24 3.96 -12.78
CA ASP A 115 0.06 4.72 -13.20
C ASP A 115 -0.76 5.20 -12.00
N ALA A 116 -0.86 4.39 -10.95
CA ALA A 116 -1.54 4.77 -9.71
C ALA A 116 -0.80 5.88 -8.96
N ALA A 117 0.54 5.82 -8.93
CA ALA A 117 1.38 6.85 -8.32
C ALA A 117 1.28 8.16 -9.09
N LEU A 118 1.37 8.11 -10.42
CA LEU A 118 1.21 9.28 -11.29
C LEU A 118 -0.16 9.92 -11.08
N TRP A 119 -1.23 9.13 -11.14
CA TRP A 119 -2.59 9.63 -10.91
C TRP A 119 -2.74 10.27 -9.52
N ALA A 120 -2.21 9.62 -8.48
CA ALA A 120 -2.31 10.11 -7.11
C ALA A 120 -1.53 11.42 -6.95
N ALA A 121 -0.28 11.49 -7.43
CA ALA A 121 0.54 12.70 -7.40
C ALA A 121 -0.16 13.86 -8.13
N THR A 122 -0.62 13.64 -9.36
CA THR A 122 -1.32 14.67 -10.14
C THR A 122 -2.56 15.17 -9.43
N ARG A 123 -3.37 14.26 -8.87
CA ARG A 123 -4.59 14.63 -8.12
C ARG A 123 -4.28 15.40 -6.84
N ARG A 124 -3.12 15.15 -6.24
CA ARG A 124 -2.62 15.83 -5.05
C ARG A 124 -1.80 17.10 -5.37
N GLY A 125 -1.80 17.53 -6.64
CA GLY A 125 -1.15 18.77 -7.08
C GLY A 125 0.37 18.67 -7.20
N LEU A 126 0.91 17.46 -7.35
CA LEU A 126 2.33 17.19 -7.50
C LEU A 126 2.64 16.73 -8.92
N ASP A 127 3.67 17.32 -9.52
CA ASP A 127 4.29 16.85 -10.75
C ASP A 127 5.66 16.21 -10.45
N GLU A 128 6.35 15.77 -11.51
CA GLU A 128 7.66 15.14 -11.38
C GLU A 128 8.72 16.09 -10.79
N GLN A 129 8.64 17.39 -11.11
CA GLN A 129 9.56 18.39 -10.60
C GLN A 129 9.36 18.61 -9.09
N ALA A 130 8.12 18.66 -8.65
CA ALA A 130 7.76 18.75 -7.24
C ALA A 130 8.21 17.51 -6.46
N LEU A 131 8.38 16.35 -7.10
CA LEU A 131 8.87 15.11 -6.48
C LEU A 131 10.36 14.84 -6.73
N ALA A 132 11.07 15.76 -7.39
CA ALA A 132 12.48 15.56 -7.74
C ALA A 132 13.39 15.24 -6.54
N PRO A 133 13.24 15.87 -5.36
CA PRO A 133 14.05 15.52 -4.18
C PRO A 133 13.85 14.06 -3.76
N GLU A 134 12.60 13.60 -3.67
CA GLU A 134 12.27 12.24 -3.27
C GLU A 134 12.72 11.21 -4.32
N LEU A 135 12.58 11.53 -5.61
CA LEU A 135 13.05 10.68 -6.71
C LEU A 135 14.57 10.52 -6.69
N ALA A 136 15.32 11.61 -6.47
CA ALA A 136 16.78 11.57 -6.36
C ALA A 136 17.24 10.75 -5.15
N GLU A 137 16.58 10.95 -4.00
CA GLU A 137 16.85 10.19 -2.78
C GLU A 137 16.68 8.68 -3.00
N ILE A 138 15.54 8.26 -3.55
CA ILE A 138 15.23 6.84 -3.76
C ILE A 138 16.19 6.20 -4.76
N ARG A 139 16.57 6.92 -5.84
CA ARG A 139 17.55 6.42 -6.81
C ARG A 139 18.89 6.16 -6.15
N ARG A 140 19.40 7.12 -5.36
CA ARG A 140 20.65 6.98 -4.61
C ARG A 140 20.61 5.79 -3.65
N GLN A 141 19.54 5.65 -2.88
CA GLN A 141 19.37 4.51 -1.96
C GLN A 141 19.34 3.16 -2.70
N ARG A 142 18.72 3.09 -3.87
CA ARG A 142 18.70 1.86 -4.70
C ARG A 142 20.08 1.53 -5.25
N GLU A 143 20.84 2.52 -5.69
CA GLU A 143 22.22 2.35 -6.18
C GLU A 143 23.14 1.87 -5.05
N GLU A 144 23.09 2.51 -3.88
CA GLU A 144 23.84 2.11 -2.68
C GLU A 144 23.49 0.67 -2.25
N ALA A 145 22.20 0.32 -2.22
CA ALA A 145 21.75 -1.03 -1.88
C ALA A 145 22.20 -2.08 -2.91
N ALA A 146 22.20 -1.74 -4.21
CA ALA A 146 22.68 -2.62 -5.25
C ALA A 146 24.20 -2.85 -5.14
N ALA A 147 24.98 -1.80 -4.90
CA ALA A 147 26.42 -1.90 -4.68
C ALA A 147 26.75 -2.75 -3.44
N ALA A 148 26.04 -2.55 -2.33
CA ALA A 148 26.21 -3.35 -1.12
C ALA A 148 25.84 -4.83 -1.33
N ALA A 149 24.80 -5.11 -2.13
CA ALA A 149 24.41 -6.49 -2.46
C ALA A 149 25.45 -7.20 -3.32
N LEU A 150 26.08 -6.49 -4.27
CA LEU A 150 27.16 -7.02 -5.10
C LEU A 150 28.39 -7.36 -4.25
N ALA A 151 28.85 -6.40 -3.42
CA ALA A 151 30.00 -6.62 -2.53
C ALA A 151 29.77 -7.80 -1.56
N ALA A 152 28.54 -7.96 -1.06
CA ALA A 152 28.18 -9.08 -0.18
C ALA A 152 28.12 -10.43 -0.92
N ALA A 153 27.87 -10.44 -2.24
CA ALA A 153 27.93 -11.65 -3.05
C ALA A 153 29.39 -12.06 -3.31
N GLU A 154 30.25 -11.11 -3.70
CA GLU A 154 31.67 -11.33 -3.94
C GLU A 154 32.40 -11.85 -2.69
N ALA A 155 32.10 -11.29 -1.51
CA ALA A 155 32.69 -11.76 -0.25
C ALA A 155 32.30 -13.21 0.11
N ARG A 156 31.07 -13.65 -0.25
CA ARG A 156 30.65 -15.04 -0.01
C ARG A 156 31.35 -16.02 -0.95
N GLU A 157 31.60 -15.62 -2.19
CA GLU A 157 32.37 -16.43 -3.14
C GLU A 157 33.84 -16.59 -2.71
N GLN A 158 34.40 -15.60 -2.01
CA GLN A 158 35.77 -15.66 -1.48
C GLN A 158 35.91 -16.49 -0.19
N ASP A 159 34.85 -16.61 0.62
CA ASP A 159 34.85 -17.41 1.86
C ASP A 159 34.57 -18.90 1.60
N ASP A 160 34.07 -19.27 0.41
CA ASP A 160 33.74 -20.64 0.00
C ASP A 160 34.91 -21.36 -0.73
N ASP A 161 36.03 -20.66 -1.04
CA ASP A 161 37.27 -21.17 -1.67
C ASP A 161 38.40 -21.45 -0.64
#